data_AF-A0A1M5AAJ8-F1
#
_entry.id   AF-A0A1M5AAJ8-F1
#
_cell.length_a   1.000
_cell.length_b   1.000
_cell.length_c   1.000
_cell.angle_alpha   90.00
_cell.angle_beta   90.00
_cell.angle_gamma   90.00
#
_symmetry.space_group_name_H-M   'P 1'
#
loop_
_entity.id
_entity.type
_entity.pdbx_description
1 polymer ?
#
loop_
_entity_poly.entity_id
_entity_poly.type
_entity_poly.pdbx_seq_one_letter_code
_entity_poly.pdbx_strand_id
1 'polypeptide(L)'
;MKNVKFALIGLAMATTGLLSFNEIQKVGIKGKVTPAEGAKQAWAISATDTLKTTIADGAFQFNDVSEGVYRIVVEAKAPYKHAAKDSVVVSGAETTDVGEIALQQ
;
A
#
# COMPACT_ATOMS: atom_id res chain seq x y z
N MET A 1 -23.17 -13.01 -46.95
CA MET A 1 -22.65 -11.72 -46.43
C MET A 1 -23.38 -11.18 -45.19
N LYS A 2 -24.66 -11.50 -44.92
CA LYS A 2 -25.42 -10.91 -43.80
C LYS A 2 -24.90 -11.34 -42.41
N ASN A 3 -24.56 -12.62 -42.25
CA ASN A 3 -24.07 -13.18 -40.98
C ASN A 3 -22.61 -12.79 -40.66
N VAL A 4 -21.81 -12.51 -41.70
CA VAL A 4 -20.43 -12.04 -41.56
C VAL A 4 -20.39 -10.60 -41.04
N LYS A 5 -21.36 -9.76 -41.44
CA LYS A 5 -21.50 -8.39 -40.91
C LYS A 5 -21.88 -8.38 -39.43
N PHE A 6 -22.76 -9.30 -38.99
CA PHE A 6 -23.10 -9.44 -37.57
C PHE A 6 -21.93 -9.98 -36.73
N ALA A 7 -21.14 -10.92 -37.26
CA ALA A 7 -19.93 -11.41 -36.59
C ALA A 7 -18.85 -10.33 -36.44
N LEU A 8 -18.66 -9.48 -37.46
CA LEU A 8 -17.73 -8.34 -37.42
C LEU A 8 -18.15 -7.27 -36.40
N ILE A 9 -19.45 -7.00 -36.26
CA ILE A 9 -19.99 -6.07 -35.25
C ILE A 9 -19.81 -6.63 -33.83
N GLY A 10 -20.05 -7.93 -33.63
CA GLY A 10 -19.83 -8.59 -32.35
C GLY A 10 -18.35 -8.59 -31.92
N LEU A 11 -17.43 -8.80 -32.87
CA LEU A 11 -16.00 -8.77 -32.61
C LEU A 11 -15.51 -7.35 -32.26
N ALA A 12 -16.04 -6.31 -32.92
CA ALA A 12 -15.71 -4.92 -32.61
C ALA A 12 -16.15 -4.50 -31.18
N MET A 13 -17.33 -4.95 -30.72
CA MET A 13 -17.79 -4.70 -29.34
C MET A 13 -16.98 -5.45 -28.27
N ALA A 14 -16.49 -6.66 -28.59
CA ALA A 14 -15.64 -7.41 -27.66
C ALA A 14 -14.26 -6.75 -27.45
N THR A 15 -13.73 -6.09 -28.48
CA THR A 15 -12.41 -5.44 -28.40
C THR A 15 -12.38 -4.14 -27.58
N THR A 16 -13.50 -3.41 -27.47
CA THR A 16 -13.54 -2.15 -26.69
C THR A 16 -13.67 -2.36 -25.19
N GLY A 17 -14.10 -3.54 -24.73
CA GLY A 17 -14.18 -3.88 -23.31
C GLY A 17 -12.86 -4.36 -22.68
N LEU A 18 -11.86 -4.71 -23.49
CA LEU A 18 -10.61 -5.35 -23.01
C LEU A 18 -9.52 -4.37 -22.58
N LEU A 19 -9.74 -3.05 -22.71
CA LEU A 19 -8.71 -2.03 -22.46
C LEU A 19 -8.99 -1.15 -21.23
N SER A 20 -9.99 -1.47 -20.41
CA SER A 20 -10.40 -0.63 -19.27
C SER A 20 -9.78 -1.04 -17.92
N PHE A 21 -8.65 -1.75 -17.92
CA PHE A 21 -7.90 -2.02 -16.70
C PHE A 21 -6.78 -0.98 -16.55
N ASN A 22 -7.15 0.23 -16.14
CA ASN A 22 -6.20 1.13 -15.50
C ASN A 22 -6.05 0.61 -14.07
N GLU A 23 -5.14 -0.35 -13.84
CA GLU A 23 -4.62 -0.58 -12.49
C GLU A 23 -4.08 0.78 -12.03
N ILE A 24 -4.82 1.43 -11.13
CA ILE A 24 -4.31 2.59 -10.41
C ILE A 24 -3.13 2.03 -9.62
N GLN A 25 -1.93 2.23 -10.14
CA GLN A 25 -0.68 1.92 -9.46
C GLN A 25 -0.67 2.77 -8.19
N LYS A 26 -1.17 2.20 -7.09
CA LYS A 26 -1.25 2.88 -5.81
C LYS A 26 0.14 2.88 -5.20
N VAL A 27 0.78 4.03 -5.26
CA VAL A 27 2.00 4.30 -4.50
C VAL A 27 1.65 4.20 -3.02
N GLY A 28 2.46 3.46 -2.28
CA GLY A 28 2.11 3.11 -0.92
C GLY A 28 3.32 2.69 -0.09
N ILE A 29 3.08 2.47 1.20
CA ILE A 29 4.06 1.89 2.12
C ILE A 29 3.39 0.71 2.81
N LYS A 30 4.02 -0.45 2.82
CA LYS A 30 3.53 -1.63 3.55
C LYS A 30 4.62 -2.21 4.45
N GLY A 31 4.21 -2.91 5.50
CA GLY A 31 5.14 -3.62 6.37
C GLY A 31 4.43 -4.54 7.36
N LYS A 32 5.25 -5.25 8.13
CA LYS A 32 4.80 -6.14 9.20
C LYS A 32 5.38 -5.74 10.54
N VAL A 33 4.71 -6.13 11.60
CA VAL A 33 5.07 -5.90 13.00
C VAL A 33 5.03 -7.22 13.74
N THR A 34 6.08 -7.48 14.52
CA THR A 34 6.20 -8.68 15.33
C THR A 34 6.51 -8.31 16.78
N PRO A 35 5.76 -8.82 17.77
CA PRO A 35 4.56 -9.64 17.63
C PRO A 35 3.35 -8.83 17.15
N ALA A 36 2.43 -9.48 16.42
CA ALA A 36 1.29 -8.85 15.77
C ALA A 36 0.35 -8.14 16.75
N GLU A 37 0.15 -8.72 17.93
CA GLU A 37 -0.75 -8.23 18.97
C GLU A 37 -0.14 -7.04 19.73
N GLY A 38 1.19 -6.89 19.63
CA GLY A 38 1.98 -5.91 20.34
C GLY A 38 1.84 -4.48 19.80
N ALA A 39 1.14 -4.26 18.69
CA ALA A 39 0.90 -2.95 18.13
C ALA A 39 -0.58 -2.66 17.84
N LYS A 40 -0.87 -1.37 17.69
CA LYS A 40 -2.22 -0.87 17.39
C LYS A 40 -2.26 -0.09 16.08
N GLN A 41 -1.31 0.82 15.89
CA GLN A 41 -1.34 1.77 14.79
C GLN A 41 0.06 1.98 14.22
N ALA A 42 0.13 2.30 12.94
CA ALA A 42 1.35 2.75 12.28
C ALA A 42 1.15 4.18 11.79
N TRP A 43 2.22 4.96 11.87
CA TRP A 43 2.29 6.33 11.41
C TRP A 43 3.40 6.45 10.37
N ALA A 44 3.14 7.11 9.25
CA ALA A 44 4.18 7.48 8.28
C ALA A 44 4.33 8.99 8.31
N ILE A 45 5.48 9.46 8.78
CA ILE A 45 5.75 10.88 9.03
C ILE A 45 6.80 11.36 8.03
N SER A 46 6.47 12.36 7.23
CA SER A 46 7.41 13.07 6.35
C SER A 46 7.59 14.52 6.82
N ALA A 47 8.36 15.31 6.07
CA ALA A 47 8.52 16.74 6.36
C ALA A 47 7.23 17.55 6.17
N THR A 48 6.32 17.10 5.31
CA THR A 48 5.14 17.88 4.88
C THR A 48 3.81 17.21 5.20
N ASP A 49 3.82 15.91 5.50
CA ASP A 49 2.60 15.12 5.69
C ASP A 49 2.78 14.04 6.77
N THR A 50 1.67 13.65 7.39
CA THR A 50 1.60 12.57 8.37
C THR A 50 0.39 11.69 8.08
N LEU A 51 0.67 10.44 7.73
CA LEU A 51 -0.34 9.44 7.45
C LEU A 51 -0.47 8.49 8.64
N LYS A 52 -1.68 7.94 8.82
CA LYS A 52 -1.99 7.02 9.90
C LYS A 52 -2.80 5.83 9.37
N THR A 53 -2.47 4.64 9.83
CA THR A 53 -3.23 3.42 9.53
C THR A 53 -3.29 2.49 10.75
N THR A 54 -4.24 1.58 10.76
CA THR A 54 -4.37 0.55 11.80
C THR A 54 -3.47 -0.63 11.45
N ILE A 55 -2.89 -1.28 12.47
CA ILE A 55 -2.20 -2.55 12.29
C ILE A 55 -3.21 -3.67 12.53
N ALA A 56 -3.44 -4.51 11.52
CA ALA A 56 -4.32 -5.66 11.58
C ALA A 56 -3.50 -6.93 11.28
N ASP A 57 -3.61 -7.93 12.16
CA ASP A 57 -2.87 -9.20 12.04
C ASP A 57 -1.35 -9.01 11.82
N GLY A 58 -0.79 -7.99 12.49
CA GLY A 58 0.62 -7.63 12.38
C GLY A 58 1.01 -6.98 11.06
N ALA A 59 0.07 -6.66 10.16
CA ALA A 59 0.33 -5.97 8.91
C ALA A 59 -0.23 -4.55 8.91
N PHE A 60 0.45 -3.65 8.20
CA PHE A 60 -0.05 -2.31 7.91
C PHE A 60 0.22 -1.91 6.47
N GLN A 61 -0.64 -1.04 5.96
CA GLN A 61 -0.49 -0.44 4.64
C GLN A 61 -1.01 1.00 4.63
N PHE A 62 -0.21 1.87 4.04
CA PHE A 62 -0.56 3.23 3.63
C PHE A 62 -0.74 3.22 2.11
N ASN A 63 -1.88 3.72 1.65
CA ASN A 63 -2.19 3.85 0.23
C ASN A 63 -2.11 5.33 -0.17
N ASP A 64 -1.93 5.57 -1.47
CA ASP A 64 -1.94 6.91 -2.07
C ASP A 64 -0.93 7.84 -1.40
N VAL A 65 0.26 7.29 -1.09
CA VAL A 65 1.36 7.99 -0.41
C VAL A 65 2.12 8.82 -1.42
N SER A 66 2.33 10.11 -1.12
CA SER A 66 3.15 10.98 -1.96
C SER A 66 4.61 10.51 -1.97
N GLU A 67 5.30 10.75 -3.09
CA GLU A 67 6.75 10.50 -3.16
C GLU A 67 7.48 11.35 -2.11
N GLY A 68 8.48 10.75 -1.45
CA GLY A 68 9.19 11.42 -0.38
C GLY A 68 9.91 10.47 0.57
N VAL A 69 10.51 11.06 1.61
CA VAL A 69 11.20 10.32 2.66
C VAL A 69 10.33 10.33 3.93
N TYR A 70 10.07 9.14 4.45
CA TYR A 70 9.21 8.92 5.60
C TYR A 70 9.97 8.25 6.75
N ARG A 71 9.54 8.57 7.96
CA ARG A 71 9.78 7.81 9.18
C ARG A 71 8.52 7.03 9.53
N ILE A 72 8.62 5.71 9.59
CA ILE A 72 7.52 4.84 9.99
C ILE A 72 7.60 4.62 11.49
N VAL A 73 6.55 4.96 12.22
CA VAL A 73 6.46 4.78 13.67
C VAL A 73 5.36 3.78 13.99
N VAL A 74 5.70 2.75 14.74
CA VAL A 74 4.76 1.73 15.22
C VAL A 74 4.36 2.07 16.64
N GLU A 75 3.08 2.38 16.83
CA GLU A 75 2.46 2.59 18.12
C GLU A 75 2.18 1.23 18.76
N ALA A 76 3.14 0.79 19.57
CA ALA A 76 3.06 -0.41 20.38
C ALA A 76 2.09 -0.27 21.57
N LYS A 77 1.57 -1.41 22.03
CA LYS A 77 0.82 -1.57 23.29
C LYS A 77 1.76 -2.11 24.37
N ALA A 78 1.53 -1.72 25.61
CA ALA A 78 2.25 -2.30 26.75
C ALA A 78 2.14 -3.85 26.73
N PRO A 79 3.21 -4.59 27.05
CA PRO A 79 4.50 -4.12 27.58
C PRO A 79 5.53 -3.69 26.52
N TYR A 80 5.17 -3.64 25.24
CA TYR A 80 6.12 -3.31 24.17
C TYR A 80 6.34 -1.80 24.03
N LYS A 81 7.58 -1.42 23.70
CA LYS A 81 7.99 -0.06 23.37
C LYS A 81 7.63 0.25 21.91
N HIS A 82 7.32 1.53 21.67
CA HIS A 82 7.15 2.02 20.31
C HIS A 82 8.44 1.83 19.51
N ALA A 83 8.30 1.45 18.25
CA ALA A 83 9.41 1.24 17.33
C ALA A 83 9.34 2.23 16.18
N ALA A 84 10.48 2.52 15.56
CA ALA A 84 10.52 3.36 14.37
C ALA A 84 11.51 2.83 13.33
N LYS A 85 11.20 3.07 12.06
CA LYS A 85 12.08 2.84 10.93
C LYS A 85 12.23 4.14 10.15
N ASP A 86 13.44 4.68 10.17
CA ASP A 86 13.79 5.92 9.49
C ASP A 86 14.15 5.70 8.03
N SER A 87 14.16 6.80 7.27
CA SER A 87 14.66 6.85 5.89
C SER A 87 13.97 5.89 4.91
N VAL A 88 12.65 5.72 5.05
CA VAL A 88 11.84 4.99 4.08
C VAL A 88 11.61 5.88 2.87
N VAL A 89 12.23 5.54 1.75
CA VAL A 89 12.12 6.28 0.50
C VAL A 89 10.96 5.73 -0.31
N VAL A 90 9.99 6.58 -0.62
CA VAL A 90 8.89 6.30 -1.54
C VAL A 90 9.18 7.01 -2.85
N SER A 91 9.35 6.25 -3.92
CA SER A 91 9.65 6.76 -5.25
C SER A 91 8.96 5.93 -6.32
N GLY A 92 8.41 6.58 -7.36
CA GLY A 92 7.79 5.90 -8.47
C GLY A 92 6.41 5.35 -8.15
N ALA A 93 5.91 4.48 -9.04
CA ALA A 93 4.52 4.02 -9.03
C ALA A 93 4.26 2.80 -8.11
N GLU A 94 5.26 2.29 -7.39
CA GLU A 94 5.17 1.04 -6.66
C GLU A 94 5.02 1.21 -5.15
N THR A 95 4.41 0.21 -4.50
CA THR A 95 4.34 0.16 -3.04
C THR A 95 5.69 -0.23 -2.44
N THR A 96 6.24 0.64 -1.60
CA THR A 96 7.47 0.41 -0.84
C THR A 96 7.21 -0.56 0.32
N ASP A 97 7.92 -1.68 0.33
CA ASP A 97 7.89 -2.64 1.45
C ASP A 97 8.99 -2.32 2.46
N VAL A 98 8.61 -2.03 3.70
CA VAL A 98 9.56 -1.73 4.78
C VAL A 98 9.97 -2.98 5.57
N GLY A 99 9.46 -4.15 5.20
CA GLY A 99 9.73 -5.42 5.84
C GLY A 99 9.10 -5.53 7.23
N GLU A 100 9.79 -6.25 8.11
CA GLU A 100 9.35 -6.52 9.47
C GLU A 100 9.94 -5.51 10.47
N ILE A 101 9.09 -5.03 11.38
CA ILE A 101 9.46 -4.18 12.51
C ILE A 101 9.22 -4.98 13.79
N ALA A 102 10.31 -5.49 14.38
CA ALA A 102 10.26 -6.20 15.65
C ALA A 102 10.13 -5.21 16.81
N LEU A 103 9.14 -5.44 17.67
CA LEU A 103 8.95 -4.68 18.90
C LEU A 103 9.82 -5.25 20.01
N GLN A 104 10.26 -4.36 20.89
CA GLN A 104 11.05 -4.70 22.07
C GLN A 104 10.25 -4.36 23.33
N GLN A 105 10.40 -5.15 24.40
CA GLN A 105 9.83 -4.84 25.72
C GLN A 105 10.74 -3.87 26.50
#